data_AF-A0A3B4XHH3-F1
#
_entry.id   AF-A0A3B4XHH3-F1
#
_cell.length_a   1.000
_cell.length_b   1.000
_cell.length_c   1.000
_cell.angle_alpha   90.00
_cell.angle_beta   90.00
_cell.angle_gamma   90.00
#
_symmetry.space_group_name_H-M   'P 1'
#
loop_
_entity.id
_entity.type
_entity.pdbx_description
1 polymer ?
#
loop_
_entity_poly.entity_id
_entity_poly.type
_entity_poly.pdbx_seq_one_letter_code
_entity_poly.pdbx_strand_id
1 'polypeptide(L)'
;VEDVLKLLTWTHLCTGHSEMMSSFKVQFHRRSPGVRISQNIDFHVKTFQLFKATCVCLSPVFCRVYTPDHSYVTIRSRLSCRVGEILALVREKLQYSEDQPVLPGNLILVAVTSAGGQDTEPDEAVFTTLGVNTHLFTCEPSELDSLLPLPEEIHWTPGDSKLHDMSAEEVANQLVVFDWELFSCVHEVEFVCYVFHGEQSRWRPLNLELVLQRCSEVQHWVATEILQCQSLPKRIQLLRKFIKIAALCKQQQDLLSFLAVVLGLDNPAVSRLRLTWEGLPGKFRKQFQQFESIADPSRNHKSYRDLMTSLRPPLIPFTPLLLKGKHTHTHRVCVCVCV
;
A
#
# COMPACT_ATOMS: atom_id res chain seq x y z
N VAL A 1 19.63 -21.00 -19.33
CA VAL A 1 20.58 -20.22 -20.16
C VAL A 1 19.86 -19.07 -20.84
N GLU A 2 18.73 -19.32 -21.53
CA GLU A 2 17.89 -18.27 -22.12
C GLU A 2 17.32 -17.28 -21.08
N ASP A 3 16.93 -17.77 -19.90
CA ASP A 3 16.47 -16.91 -18.80
C ASP A 3 17.62 -16.13 -18.11
N VAL A 4 18.85 -16.66 -18.19
CA VAL A 4 20.07 -15.99 -17.68
C VAL A 4 20.53 -14.88 -18.65
N LEU A 5 20.30 -15.05 -19.94
CA LEU A 5 20.57 -14.03 -20.96
C LEU A 5 19.56 -12.88 -20.92
N LYS A 6 18.31 -13.11 -20.49
CA LYS A 6 17.30 -12.06 -20.29
C LYS A 6 17.60 -11.17 -19.07
N LEU A 7 18.15 -11.74 -17.99
CA LEU A 7 18.62 -11.03 -16.79
C LEU A 7 19.76 -10.03 -17.09
N LEU A 8 20.66 -10.38 -18.02
CA LEU A 8 21.78 -9.52 -18.42
C LEU A 8 21.33 -8.26 -19.18
N THR A 9 20.23 -8.33 -19.93
CA THR A 9 19.66 -7.18 -20.66
C THR A 9 19.05 -6.14 -19.72
N TRP A 10 18.43 -6.59 -18.62
CA TRP A 10 17.86 -5.72 -17.59
C TRP A 10 18.94 -4.94 -16.82
N THR A 11 20.09 -5.57 -16.58
CA THR A 11 21.24 -4.91 -15.95
C THR A 11 21.72 -3.72 -16.80
N HIS A 12 21.64 -3.83 -18.13
CA HIS A 12 21.97 -2.75 -19.05
C HIS A 12 20.94 -1.61 -19.07
N LEU A 13 19.64 -1.90 -18.91
CA LEU A 13 18.59 -0.88 -18.80
C LEU A 13 18.67 -0.09 -17.49
N CYS A 14 18.95 -0.77 -16.37
CA CYS A 14 19.17 -0.13 -15.08
C CYS A 14 20.47 0.69 -15.02
N THR A 15 21.51 0.39 -15.81
CA THR A 15 22.71 1.23 -15.86
C THR A 15 22.50 2.61 -16.53
N GLY A 16 21.39 2.81 -17.25
CA GLY A 16 20.97 4.13 -17.74
C GLY A 16 20.36 5.06 -16.68
N HIS A 17 20.11 4.57 -15.46
CA HIS A 17 19.40 5.30 -14.39
C HIS A 17 20.14 6.51 -13.80
N SER A 18 21.45 6.66 -14.05
CA SER A 18 22.24 7.70 -13.37
C SER A 18 21.88 9.13 -13.81
N GLU A 19 21.44 9.32 -15.06
CA GLU A 19 21.18 10.65 -15.63
C GLU A 19 19.75 11.15 -15.38
N MET A 20 18.75 10.26 -15.30
CA MET A 20 17.36 10.67 -15.05
C MET A 20 17.13 11.01 -13.57
N MET A 21 17.72 10.23 -12.64
CA MET A 21 17.69 10.55 -11.21
C MET A 21 18.37 11.88 -10.88
N SER A 22 19.38 12.31 -11.65
CA SER A 22 20.06 13.60 -11.39
C SER A 22 19.13 14.78 -11.71
N SER A 23 18.33 14.69 -12.78
CA SER A 23 17.35 15.72 -13.14
C SER A 23 16.22 15.83 -12.10
N PHE A 24 15.74 14.72 -11.54
CA PHE A 24 14.77 14.73 -10.44
C PHE A 24 15.37 15.19 -9.11
N LYS A 25 16.65 14.87 -8.83
CA LYS A 25 17.36 15.30 -7.60
C LYS A 25 17.61 16.80 -7.55
N VAL A 26 17.86 17.46 -8.68
CA VAL A 26 18.15 18.91 -8.74
C VAL A 26 16.93 19.75 -8.35
N GLN A 27 15.70 19.29 -8.61
CA GLN A 27 14.48 19.98 -8.19
C GLN A 27 14.19 19.85 -6.67
N PHE A 28 14.81 18.90 -5.97
CA PHE A 28 14.43 18.52 -4.61
C PHE A 28 15.19 19.25 -3.48
N HIS A 29 16.16 20.12 -3.78
CA HIS A 29 16.93 20.82 -2.73
C HIS A 29 16.16 21.95 -2.00
N ARG A 30 14.87 22.15 -2.27
CA ARG A 30 14.01 23.03 -1.47
C ARG A 30 13.14 22.20 -0.52
N ARG A 31 13.67 21.97 0.68
CA ARG A 31 12.96 21.37 1.82
C ARG A 31 11.70 22.18 2.14
N SER A 32 10.53 21.56 2.02
CA SER A 32 9.31 22.03 2.67
C SER A 32 8.98 21.09 3.83
N PRO A 33 8.97 21.57 5.09
CA PRO A 33 8.62 20.75 6.25
C PRO A 33 7.11 20.66 6.41
N GLY A 34 6.61 19.43 6.64
CA GLY A 34 5.32 19.23 7.31
C GLY A 34 4.21 18.70 6.42
N VAL A 35 4.27 17.41 6.10
CA VAL A 35 3.18 16.69 5.46
C VAL A 35 2.76 15.56 6.42
N ARG A 36 1.75 15.84 7.26
CA ARG A 36 1.03 14.81 8.03
C ARG A 36 -0.11 14.32 7.13
N ILE A 37 0.23 13.55 6.11
CA ILE A 37 -0.73 12.72 5.40
C ILE A 37 -0.83 11.46 6.27
N SER A 38 -2.04 11.06 6.70
CA SER A 38 -2.41 9.87 7.50
C SER A 38 -1.31 9.30 8.41
N GLN A 39 -1.52 9.14 9.72
CA GLN A 39 -0.49 8.60 10.62
C GLN A 39 0.16 7.27 10.13
N ASN A 40 -0.51 6.50 9.26
CA ASN A 40 0.05 5.33 8.55
C ASN A 40 0.84 5.62 7.26
N ILE A 41 0.50 6.66 6.49
CA ILE A 41 1.39 7.18 5.44
C ILE A 41 2.66 7.69 6.11
N ASP A 42 2.57 8.34 7.27
CA ASP A 42 3.74 8.69 8.09
C ASP A 42 4.45 7.44 8.67
N PHE A 43 3.79 6.32 8.97
CA PHE A 43 4.45 5.09 9.41
C PHE A 43 5.24 4.45 8.27
N HIS A 44 4.66 4.32 7.08
CA HIS A 44 5.37 3.79 5.91
C HIS A 44 6.42 4.78 5.39
N VAL A 45 6.14 6.09 5.37
CA VAL A 45 7.11 7.13 4.98
C VAL A 45 8.23 7.30 6.02
N LYS A 46 7.98 7.21 7.33
CA LYS A 46 9.06 7.21 8.35
C LYS A 46 9.87 5.92 8.31
N THR A 47 9.23 4.78 8.10
CA THR A 47 9.92 3.51 7.85
C THR A 47 10.75 3.61 6.57
N PHE A 48 10.26 4.26 5.52
CA PHE A 48 10.95 4.42 4.25
C PHE A 48 12.09 5.46 4.29
N GLN A 49 11.91 6.59 5.00
CA GLN A 49 12.96 7.60 5.19
C GLN A 49 14.17 7.07 5.97
N LEU A 50 14.00 6.00 6.75
CA LEU A 50 15.07 5.28 7.44
C LEU A 50 15.75 4.20 6.57
N PHE A 51 15.24 3.89 5.37
CA PHE A 51 15.55 2.66 4.63
C PHE A 51 16.15 2.91 3.24
N LYS A 52 17.12 3.81 3.14
CA LYS A 52 18.04 3.85 2.00
C LYS A 52 19.10 2.76 2.09
N ALA A 53 18.72 1.50 1.86
CA ALA A 53 19.62 0.43 1.39
C ALA A 53 18.85 -0.89 1.22
N THR A 54 18.85 -1.40 -0.01
CA THR A 54 18.88 -2.79 -0.55
C THR A 54 18.46 -4.03 0.27
N CYS A 55 17.87 -3.94 1.47
CA CYS A 55 17.38 -5.11 2.20
C CYS A 55 16.31 -4.70 3.23
N VAL A 56 15.10 -4.38 2.74
CA VAL A 56 13.89 -4.24 3.57
C VAL A 56 13.73 -5.44 4.51
N CYS A 57 14.14 -6.64 4.07
CA CYS A 57 14.03 -7.90 4.81
C CYS A 57 14.95 -8.05 6.04
N LEU A 58 16.08 -7.32 6.12
CA LEU A 58 17.09 -7.52 7.18
C LEU A 58 17.02 -6.49 8.30
N SER A 59 16.31 -5.39 8.10
CA SER A 59 16.22 -4.35 9.11
C SER A 59 15.27 -4.74 10.24
N PRO A 60 15.63 -4.42 11.49
CA PRO A 60 14.77 -4.67 12.64
C PRO A 60 13.53 -3.77 12.59
N VAL A 61 12.36 -4.38 12.73
CA VAL A 61 11.06 -3.70 12.88
C VAL A 61 10.66 -3.74 14.35
N PHE A 62 10.21 -2.61 14.87
CA PHE A 62 9.58 -2.54 16.18
C PHE A 62 8.07 -2.67 15.99
N CYS A 63 7.50 -3.73 16.52
CA CYS A 63 6.08 -4.02 16.41
C CYS A 63 5.43 -3.98 17.79
N ARG A 64 4.25 -3.37 17.88
CA ARG A 64 3.38 -3.47 19.04
C ARG A 64 2.46 -4.67 18.87
N VAL A 65 2.49 -5.57 19.84
CA VAL A 65 1.58 -6.70 19.94
C VAL A 65 0.69 -6.49 21.15
N TYR A 66 -0.60 -6.43 20.92
CA TYR A 66 -1.61 -6.07 21.91
C TYR A 66 -2.16 -7.33 22.60
N THR A 67 -2.66 -7.17 23.82
CA THR A 67 -3.37 -8.20 24.58
C THR A 67 -4.87 -7.88 24.63
N PRO A 68 -5.72 -8.82 25.09
CA PRO A 68 -7.18 -8.62 25.11
C PRO A 68 -7.64 -7.40 25.92
N ASP A 69 -6.84 -6.97 26.91
CA ASP A 69 -7.06 -5.78 27.73
C ASP A 69 -6.58 -4.47 27.08
N HIS A 70 -6.15 -4.51 25.82
CA HIS A 70 -5.59 -3.40 25.04
C HIS A 70 -4.25 -2.85 25.55
N SER A 71 -3.60 -3.52 26.50
CA SER A 71 -2.18 -3.28 26.77
C SER A 71 -1.33 -3.85 25.62
N TYR A 72 -0.06 -3.44 25.53
CA TYR A 72 0.81 -3.91 24.45
C TYR A 72 2.26 -4.10 24.89
N VAL A 73 2.93 -5.05 24.24
CA VAL A 73 4.38 -5.21 24.30
C VAL A 73 5.00 -4.76 22.98
N THR A 74 6.15 -4.09 23.05
CA THR A 74 6.92 -3.75 21.85
C THR A 74 8.02 -4.78 21.65
N ILE A 75 7.95 -5.52 20.54
CA ILE A 75 8.96 -6.49 20.14
C ILE A 75 9.84 -5.93 19.04
N ARG A 76 11.12 -6.32 19.04
CA ARG A 76 12.06 -6.06 17.94
C ARG A 76 12.15 -7.34 17.11
N SER A 77 11.58 -7.31 15.91
CA SER A 77 11.53 -8.46 15.00
C SER A 77 12.08 -8.11 13.61
N ARG A 78 11.92 -9.00 12.63
CA ARG A 78 12.20 -8.78 11.20
C ARG A 78 10.91 -8.98 10.41
N LEU A 79 10.78 -8.34 9.25
CA LEU A 79 9.59 -8.53 8.38
C LEU A 79 9.37 -9.99 7.96
N SER A 80 10.45 -10.77 7.87
CA SER A 80 10.43 -12.18 7.49
C SER A 80 10.14 -13.13 8.65
N CYS A 81 9.89 -12.65 9.88
CA CYS A 81 9.71 -13.55 11.03
C CYS A 81 8.44 -14.38 10.92
N ARG A 82 8.44 -15.52 11.61
CA ARG A 82 7.30 -16.43 11.72
C ARG A 82 6.42 -16.12 12.94
N VAL A 83 5.17 -16.59 12.94
CA VAL A 83 4.26 -16.44 14.09
C VAL A 83 4.90 -17.05 15.35
N GLY A 84 5.52 -18.23 15.24
CA GLY A 84 6.21 -18.86 16.36
C GLY A 84 7.34 -17.99 16.97
N GLU A 85 8.08 -17.25 16.15
CA GLU A 85 9.15 -16.35 16.61
C GLU A 85 8.58 -15.11 17.31
N ILE A 86 7.49 -14.55 16.78
CA ILE A 86 6.76 -13.43 17.40
C ILE A 86 6.23 -13.85 18.77
N LEU A 87 5.56 -14.99 18.84
CA LEU A 87 5.00 -15.52 20.09
C LEU A 87 6.10 -15.79 21.13
N ALA A 88 7.27 -16.27 20.71
CA ALA A 88 8.41 -16.44 21.62
C ALA A 88 8.91 -15.10 22.20
N LEU A 89 9.05 -14.07 21.35
CA LEU A 89 9.45 -12.72 21.78
C LEU A 89 8.42 -12.07 22.71
N VAL A 90 7.12 -12.25 22.42
CA VAL A 90 6.04 -11.76 23.27
C VAL A 90 6.05 -12.47 24.62
N ARG A 91 6.19 -13.80 24.64
CA ARG A 91 6.29 -14.58 25.88
C ARG A 91 7.46 -14.13 26.73
N GLU A 92 8.64 -13.94 26.14
CA GLU A 92 9.81 -13.43 26.86
C GLU A 92 9.52 -12.07 27.51
N LYS A 93 8.83 -11.16 26.82
CA LYS A 93 8.50 -9.83 27.35
C LYS A 93 7.40 -9.84 28.42
N LEU A 94 6.39 -10.70 28.26
CA LEU A 94 5.31 -10.84 29.24
C LEU A 94 5.78 -11.50 30.54
N GLN A 95 6.79 -12.39 30.50
CA GLN A 95 7.39 -13.03 31.68
C GLN A 95 8.06 -12.06 32.67
N TYR A 96 8.42 -10.85 32.22
CA TYR A 96 9.00 -9.81 33.08
C TYR A 96 7.95 -8.85 33.66
N SER A 97 6.66 -9.05 33.41
CA SER A 97 5.60 -8.24 34.02
C SER A 97 5.35 -8.73 35.45
N GLU A 98 5.51 -7.86 36.45
CA GLU A 98 5.38 -8.22 37.87
C GLU A 98 3.96 -8.69 38.28
N ASP A 99 2.95 -8.45 37.42
CA ASP A 99 1.52 -8.63 37.73
C ASP A 99 0.92 -10.01 37.37
N GLN A 100 1.65 -10.95 36.74
CA GLN A 100 1.12 -12.29 36.39
C GLN A 100 2.11 -13.44 36.66
N PRO A 101 1.88 -14.29 37.70
CA PRO A 101 2.76 -15.41 38.05
C PRO A 101 2.50 -16.70 37.25
N VAL A 102 1.61 -16.69 36.26
CA VAL A 102 1.25 -17.86 35.45
C VAL A 102 1.72 -17.60 34.02
N LEU A 103 2.58 -18.46 33.46
CA LEU A 103 2.88 -18.40 32.03
C LEU A 103 1.56 -18.52 31.26
N PRO A 104 1.20 -17.56 30.41
CA PRO A 104 0.04 -17.73 29.54
C PRO A 104 0.26 -19.00 28.69
N GLY A 105 -0.82 -19.78 28.51
CA GLY A 105 -0.78 -21.09 27.88
C GLY A 105 -0.42 -21.05 26.39
N ASN A 106 -1.15 -21.84 25.59
CA ASN A 106 -0.93 -21.94 24.15
C ASN A 106 -1.39 -20.67 23.41
N LEU A 107 -0.63 -19.57 23.56
CA LEU A 107 -0.91 -18.29 22.90
C LEU A 107 -0.97 -18.43 21.37
N ILE A 108 -1.94 -17.74 20.78
CA ILE A 108 -2.10 -17.58 19.33
C ILE A 108 -1.90 -16.11 18.94
N LEU A 109 -1.54 -15.88 17.68
CA LEU A 109 -1.41 -14.54 17.10
C LEU A 109 -2.59 -14.26 16.16
N VAL A 110 -3.26 -13.14 16.37
CA VAL A 110 -4.50 -12.78 15.69
C VAL A 110 -4.35 -11.38 15.12
N ALA A 111 -4.71 -11.21 13.85
CA ALA A 111 -4.89 -9.90 13.24
C ALA A 111 -6.32 -9.43 13.44
N VAL A 112 -6.48 -8.27 14.06
CA VAL A 112 -7.78 -7.65 14.31
C VAL A 112 -7.88 -6.37 13.47
N THR A 113 -8.85 -6.35 12.57
CA THR A 113 -9.15 -5.20 11.70
C THR A 113 -9.96 -4.14 12.45
N SER A 114 -9.92 -2.89 11.99
CA SER A 114 -10.75 -1.81 12.53
C SER A 114 -12.27 -2.07 12.41
N ALA A 115 -12.71 -2.99 11.54
CA ALA A 115 -14.11 -3.39 11.42
C ALA A 115 -14.52 -4.51 12.40
N GLY A 116 -13.59 -4.97 13.24
CA GLY A 116 -13.80 -6.09 14.16
C GLY A 116 -13.68 -7.47 13.50
N GLY A 117 -13.28 -7.55 12.23
CA GLY A 117 -12.88 -8.81 11.61
C GLY A 117 -11.60 -9.33 12.26
N GLN A 118 -11.59 -10.60 12.63
CA GLN A 118 -10.50 -11.28 13.30
C GLN A 118 -10.04 -12.45 12.42
N ASP A 119 -8.76 -12.48 12.07
CA ASP A 119 -8.16 -13.59 11.34
C ASP A 119 -6.94 -14.10 12.12
N THR A 120 -6.83 -15.41 12.28
CA THR A 120 -5.62 -16.01 12.86
C THR A 120 -4.51 -15.91 11.83
N GLU A 121 -3.38 -15.29 12.22
CA GLU A 121 -2.31 -15.02 11.28
C GLU A 121 -1.65 -16.34 10.83
N PRO A 122 -1.44 -16.55 9.52
CA PRO A 122 -0.71 -17.69 9.03
C PRO A 122 0.76 -17.61 9.49
N ASP A 123 1.36 -18.76 9.82
CA ASP A 123 2.71 -18.86 10.41
C ASP A 123 3.80 -18.13 9.60
N GLU A 124 3.57 -17.96 8.31
CA GLU A 124 4.57 -17.50 7.37
C GLU A 124 4.42 -16.04 6.91
N ALA A 125 3.43 -15.21 7.29
CA ALA A 125 3.21 -13.91 6.61
C ALA A 125 2.84 -12.64 7.42
N VAL A 126 3.09 -12.62 8.73
CA VAL A 126 2.46 -11.69 9.69
C VAL A 126 2.47 -10.18 9.40
N PHE A 127 3.52 -9.58 8.84
CA PHE A 127 3.65 -8.11 8.80
C PHE A 127 3.24 -7.44 7.49
N THR A 128 3.30 -8.16 6.38
CA THR A 128 3.02 -7.63 5.04
C THR A 128 1.62 -7.95 4.54
N THR A 129 0.91 -8.86 5.23
CA THR A 129 -0.51 -9.16 5.02
C THR A 129 -1.45 -8.25 5.80
N LEU A 130 -0.94 -7.46 6.75
CA LEU A 130 -1.77 -6.62 7.60
C LEU A 130 -2.42 -5.49 6.79
N GLY A 131 -3.74 -5.40 6.91
CA GLY A 131 -4.52 -4.29 6.37
C GLY A 131 -4.10 -2.94 6.96
N VAL A 132 -4.53 -1.86 6.29
CA VAL A 132 -4.13 -0.46 6.56
C VAL A 132 -4.45 0.01 8.00
N ASN A 133 -5.31 -0.69 8.74
CA ASN A 133 -5.63 -0.46 10.15
C ASN A 133 -5.85 -1.78 10.91
N THR A 134 -4.93 -2.71 10.71
CA THR A 134 -4.97 -4.03 11.36
C THR A 134 -3.91 -4.08 12.46
N HIS A 135 -4.33 -4.47 13.66
CA HIS A 135 -3.44 -4.61 14.82
C HIS A 135 -3.22 -6.08 15.14
N LEU A 136 -2.00 -6.41 15.57
CA LEU A 136 -1.66 -7.74 16.02
C LEU A 136 -2.00 -7.90 17.50
N PHE A 137 -2.75 -8.93 17.82
CA PHE A 137 -3.11 -9.34 19.16
C PHE A 137 -2.52 -10.71 19.49
N THR A 138 -2.15 -10.89 20.75
CA THR A 138 -1.88 -12.21 21.32
C THR A 138 -2.89 -12.52 22.41
N CYS A 139 -3.53 -13.68 22.31
CA CYS A 139 -4.52 -14.13 23.28
C CYS A 139 -4.47 -15.66 23.41
N GLU A 140 -5.16 -16.19 24.41
CA GLU A 140 -5.45 -17.62 24.45
C GLU A 140 -6.57 -17.97 23.47
N PRO A 141 -6.65 -19.22 22.96
CA PRO A 141 -7.71 -19.63 22.03
C PRO A 141 -9.12 -19.45 22.59
N SER A 142 -9.29 -19.52 23.91
CA SER A 142 -10.57 -19.26 24.60
C SER A 142 -11.00 -17.80 24.58
N GLU A 143 -10.06 -16.88 24.36
CA GLU A 143 -10.31 -15.43 24.38
C GLU A 143 -10.54 -14.86 22.97
N LEU A 144 -10.36 -15.67 21.92
CA LEU A 144 -10.44 -15.25 20.53
C LEU A 144 -11.77 -14.52 20.23
N ASP A 145 -12.89 -15.14 20.58
CA ASP A 145 -14.24 -14.59 20.34
C ASP A 145 -14.52 -13.31 21.15
N SER A 146 -13.71 -13.02 22.17
CA SER A 146 -13.84 -11.84 23.03
C SER A 146 -12.92 -10.67 22.64
N LEU A 147 -12.03 -10.87 21.65
CA LEU A 147 -11.13 -9.82 21.19
C LEU A 147 -11.91 -8.65 20.58
N LEU A 148 -11.66 -7.45 21.10
CA LEU A 148 -12.22 -6.23 20.54
C LEU A 148 -11.13 -5.46 19.78
N PRO A 149 -11.47 -4.84 18.63
CA PRO A 149 -10.55 -3.91 17.99
C PRO A 149 -10.18 -2.81 18.99
N LEU A 150 -8.97 -2.27 18.85
CA LEU A 150 -8.56 -1.14 19.67
C LEU A 150 -9.60 -0.01 19.53
N PRO A 151 -9.97 0.68 20.63
CA PRO A 151 -10.78 1.89 20.55
C PRO A 151 -10.11 2.82 19.56
N GLU A 152 -10.87 3.50 18.70
CA GLU A 152 -10.34 4.35 17.65
C GLU A 152 -9.23 5.27 18.22
N GLU A 153 -7.96 4.90 18.04
CA GLU A 153 -6.81 5.76 18.44
C GLU A 153 -6.84 7.08 17.64
N ILE A 154 -7.64 7.11 16.57
CA ILE A 154 -7.79 8.25 15.69
C ILE A 154 -8.80 9.23 16.26
N HIS A 155 -8.34 10.04 17.21
CA HIS A 155 -8.97 11.32 17.48
C HIS A 155 -8.85 12.22 16.24
N TRP A 156 -9.87 12.18 15.40
CA TRP A 156 -10.00 13.12 14.28
C TRP A 156 -10.28 14.50 14.85
N THR A 157 -9.30 15.40 14.83
CA THR A 157 -9.57 16.81 15.08
C THR A 157 -10.47 17.32 13.96
N PRO A 158 -11.70 17.79 14.24
CA PRO A 158 -12.56 18.37 13.21
C PRO A 158 -11.84 19.55 12.57
N GLY A 159 -11.48 19.43 11.30
CA GLY A 159 -10.71 20.43 10.59
C GLY A 159 -10.52 20.05 9.14
N ASP A 160 -10.31 21.04 8.28
CA ASP A 160 -9.99 20.78 6.89
C ASP A 160 -8.61 20.13 6.79
N SER A 161 -8.52 19.06 6.01
CA SER A 161 -7.26 18.44 5.68
C SER A 161 -6.30 19.46 5.05
N LYS A 162 -5.02 19.42 5.42
CA LYS A 162 -3.94 20.19 4.77
C LYS A 162 -3.87 19.94 3.26
N LEU A 163 -4.48 18.85 2.80
CA LEU A 163 -4.64 18.54 1.38
C LEU A 163 -5.32 19.68 0.61
N HIS A 164 -6.17 20.50 1.25
CA HIS A 164 -6.77 21.68 0.62
C HIS A 164 -5.75 22.72 0.17
N ASP A 165 -4.69 22.90 0.95
CA ASP A 165 -3.66 23.93 0.73
C ASP A 165 -2.60 23.49 -0.29
N MET A 166 -2.48 22.19 -0.53
CA MET A 166 -1.51 21.64 -1.50
C MET A 166 -2.05 21.69 -2.94
N SER A 167 -1.16 21.92 -3.90
CA SER A 167 -1.53 21.80 -5.32
C SER A 167 -1.72 20.32 -5.71
N ALA A 168 -2.53 20.06 -6.75
CA ALA A 168 -2.69 18.70 -7.27
C ALA A 168 -1.37 18.13 -7.82
N GLU A 169 -0.52 19.01 -8.37
CA GLU A 169 0.80 18.68 -8.90
C GLU A 169 1.77 18.25 -7.82
N GLU A 170 1.82 18.97 -6.70
CA GLU A 170 2.68 18.62 -5.59
C GLU A 170 2.31 17.26 -4.98
N VAL A 171 1.01 17.00 -4.81
CA VAL A 171 0.52 15.71 -4.31
C VAL A 171 0.83 14.58 -5.30
N ALA A 172 0.54 14.77 -6.60
CA ALA A 172 0.84 13.76 -7.61
C ALA A 172 2.34 13.44 -7.68
N ASN A 173 3.21 14.46 -7.66
CA ASN A 173 4.65 14.26 -7.67
C ASN A 173 5.12 13.45 -6.45
N GLN A 174 4.58 13.68 -5.25
CA GLN A 174 4.93 12.89 -4.07
C GLN A 174 4.47 11.43 -4.18
N LEU A 175 3.27 11.19 -4.73
CA LEU A 175 2.78 9.84 -4.99
C LEU A 175 3.70 9.10 -5.97
N VAL A 176 3.98 9.72 -7.13
CA VAL A 176 4.80 9.12 -8.18
C VAL A 176 6.22 8.84 -7.69
N VAL A 177 6.85 9.78 -6.97
CA VAL A 177 8.21 9.58 -6.43
C VAL A 177 8.22 8.40 -5.46
N PHE A 178 7.29 8.35 -4.51
CA PHE A 178 7.24 7.27 -3.54
C PHE A 178 6.95 5.92 -4.19
N ASP A 179 6.01 5.87 -5.13
CA ASP A 179 5.66 4.64 -5.84
C ASP A 179 6.85 4.14 -6.69
N TRP A 180 7.65 5.03 -7.29
CA TRP A 180 8.90 4.66 -7.98
C TRP A 180 9.95 4.11 -7.02
N GLU A 181 10.15 4.75 -5.87
CA GLU A 181 11.11 4.29 -4.87
C GLU A 181 10.73 2.90 -4.35
N LEU A 182 9.44 2.68 -4.08
CA LEU A 182 8.91 1.39 -3.64
C LEU A 182 9.00 0.32 -4.73
N PHE A 183 8.58 0.64 -5.96
CA PHE A 183 8.59 -0.29 -7.08
C PHE A 183 10.02 -0.70 -7.47
N SER A 184 11.00 0.20 -7.32
CA SER A 184 12.42 -0.09 -7.56
C SER A 184 13.04 -1.06 -6.55
N CYS A 185 12.41 -1.26 -5.39
CA CYS A 185 12.84 -2.26 -4.41
C CYS A 185 12.39 -3.68 -4.77
N VAL A 186 11.43 -3.84 -5.69
CA VAL A 186 10.89 -5.16 -6.04
C VAL A 186 11.84 -5.88 -6.97
N HIS A 187 12.38 -7.01 -6.51
CA HIS A 187 13.18 -7.89 -7.36
C HIS A 187 12.27 -8.71 -8.28
N GLU A 188 12.66 -8.95 -9.53
CA GLU A 188 11.83 -9.71 -10.49
C GLU A 188 11.46 -11.13 -10.02
N VAL A 189 12.37 -11.77 -9.27
CA VAL A 189 12.16 -13.06 -8.60
C VAL A 189 10.96 -13.02 -7.66
N GLU A 190 10.65 -11.86 -7.05
CA GLU A 190 9.46 -11.70 -6.20
C GLU A 190 8.16 -11.89 -7.01
N PHE A 191 8.10 -11.39 -8.25
CA PHE A 191 6.96 -11.64 -9.14
C PHE A 191 6.83 -13.13 -9.48
N VAL A 192 7.94 -13.79 -9.78
CA VAL A 192 7.96 -15.23 -10.06
C VAL A 192 7.48 -16.01 -8.85
N CYS A 193 8.05 -15.74 -7.67
CA CYS A 193 7.66 -16.38 -6.41
C CYS A 193 6.17 -16.21 -6.13
N TYR A 194 5.64 -14.99 -6.24
CA TYR A 194 4.23 -14.70 -5.99
C TYR A 194 3.29 -15.45 -6.97
N VAL A 195 3.66 -15.54 -8.26
CA VAL A 195 2.83 -16.23 -9.25
C VAL A 195 2.80 -17.75 -9.02
N PHE A 196 3.95 -18.36 -8.72
CA PHE A 196 4.06 -19.82 -8.62
C PHE A 196 3.69 -20.40 -7.26
N HIS A 197 3.96 -19.66 -6.18
CA HIS A 197 3.81 -20.16 -4.81
C HIS A 197 2.79 -19.34 -4.00
N GLY A 198 2.33 -18.21 -4.53
CA GLY A 198 1.47 -17.30 -3.78
C GLY A 198 2.11 -16.90 -2.46
N GLU A 199 1.29 -16.92 -1.40
CA GLU A 199 1.69 -16.63 -0.02
C GLU A 199 2.46 -17.80 0.63
N GLN A 200 2.50 -18.99 0.02
CA GLN A 200 3.19 -20.19 0.55
C GLN A 200 4.64 -20.31 0.06
N SER A 201 5.22 -19.24 -0.49
CA SER A 201 6.59 -19.25 -0.97
C SER A 201 7.58 -19.28 0.20
N ARG A 202 8.54 -20.22 0.16
CA ARG A 202 9.69 -20.25 1.08
C ARG A 202 10.50 -18.94 1.05
N TRP A 203 10.44 -18.22 -0.07
CA TRP A 203 11.03 -16.90 -0.27
C TRP A 203 9.91 -15.89 -0.53
N ARG A 204 9.60 -15.05 0.48
CA ARG A 204 8.48 -14.11 0.41
C ARG A 204 8.77 -12.89 -0.46
N PRO A 205 7.82 -12.48 -1.30
CA PRO A 205 7.93 -11.29 -2.14
C PRO A 205 7.54 -10.02 -1.35
N LEU A 206 8.27 -9.73 -0.27
CA LEU A 206 7.92 -8.68 0.69
C LEU A 206 7.81 -7.29 0.06
N ASN A 207 8.68 -6.94 -0.89
CA ASN A 207 8.61 -5.63 -1.53
C ASN A 207 7.41 -5.54 -2.47
N LEU A 208 7.09 -6.66 -3.16
CA LEU A 208 5.89 -6.74 -4.00
C LEU A 208 4.61 -6.61 -3.17
N GLU A 209 4.55 -7.25 -2.00
CA GLU A 209 3.41 -7.15 -1.08
C GLU A 209 3.22 -5.70 -0.59
N LEU A 210 4.31 -4.98 -0.29
CA LEU A 210 4.24 -3.55 0.04
C LEU A 210 3.69 -2.71 -1.11
N VAL A 211 4.03 -3.02 -2.37
CA VAL A 211 3.44 -2.35 -3.55
C VAL A 211 1.93 -2.61 -3.65
N LEU A 212 1.47 -3.82 -3.33
CA LEU A 212 0.04 -4.15 -3.32
C LEU A 212 -0.69 -3.42 -2.19
N GLN A 213 -0.08 -3.38 -1.00
CA GLN A 213 -0.62 -2.66 0.16
C GLN A 213 -0.72 -1.15 -0.12
N ARG A 214 0.29 -0.58 -0.77
CA ARG A 214 0.32 0.83 -1.20
C ARG A 214 -0.89 1.19 -2.06
N CYS A 215 -1.26 0.33 -3.00
CA CYS A 215 -2.45 0.54 -3.83
C CYS A 215 -3.72 0.65 -2.98
N SER A 216 -3.90 -0.26 -2.01
CA SER A 216 -5.03 -0.24 -1.09
C SER A 216 -5.00 1.00 -0.19
N GLU A 217 -3.83 1.40 0.31
CA GLU A 217 -3.66 2.58 1.14
C GLU A 217 -4.12 3.85 0.41
N VAL A 218 -3.67 4.07 -0.83
CA VAL A 218 -4.05 5.24 -1.64
C VAL A 218 -5.57 5.24 -1.92
N GLN A 219 -6.17 4.09 -2.22
CA GLN A 219 -7.62 3.96 -2.41
C GLN A 219 -8.40 4.42 -1.18
N HIS A 220 -8.04 3.89 0.00
CA HIS A 220 -8.71 4.22 1.25
C HIS A 220 -8.45 5.68 1.65
N TRP A 221 -7.24 6.20 1.43
CA TRP A 221 -6.92 7.61 1.70
C TRP A 221 -7.84 8.56 0.91
N VAL A 222 -8.00 8.33 -0.40
CA VAL A 222 -8.91 9.13 -1.23
C VAL A 222 -10.33 9.12 -0.69
N ALA A 223 -10.85 7.93 -0.36
CA ALA A 223 -12.20 7.80 0.20
C ALA A 223 -12.34 8.52 1.54
N THR A 224 -11.39 8.33 2.45
CA THR A 224 -11.36 8.95 3.79
C THR A 224 -11.36 10.47 3.70
N GLU A 225 -10.47 11.08 2.89
CA GLU A 225 -10.38 12.54 2.74
C GLU A 225 -11.71 13.15 2.25
N ILE A 226 -12.38 12.48 1.31
CA ILE A 226 -13.67 12.95 0.79
C ILE A 226 -14.77 12.79 1.83
N LEU A 227 -14.84 11.64 2.51
CA LEU A 227 -15.90 11.31 3.46
C LEU A 227 -15.80 12.14 4.75
N GLN A 228 -14.59 12.49 5.17
CA GLN A 228 -14.35 13.31 6.34
C GLN A 228 -14.55 14.81 6.08
N CYS A 229 -14.53 15.25 4.82
CA CYS A 229 -14.77 16.65 4.48
C CYS A 229 -16.25 17.01 4.64
N GLN A 230 -16.59 17.66 5.75
CA GLN A 230 -17.97 18.02 6.09
C GLN A 230 -18.55 19.07 5.14
N SER A 231 -17.75 20.09 4.79
CA SER A 231 -18.16 21.21 3.94
C SER A 231 -18.34 20.77 2.48
N LEU A 232 -19.59 20.84 1.97
CA LEU A 232 -19.90 20.45 0.59
C LEU A 232 -19.05 21.19 -0.46
N PRO A 233 -18.89 22.54 -0.42
CA PRO A 233 -18.04 23.24 -1.38
C PRO A 233 -16.58 22.76 -1.36
N LYS A 234 -16.03 22.50 -0.17
CA LYS A 234 -14.66 21.97 -0.02
C LYS A 234 -14.56 20.53 -0.52
N ARG A 235 -15.56 19.69 -0.23
CA ARG A 235 -15.61 18.31 -0.71
C ARG A 235 -15.67 18.22 -2.24
N ILE A 236 -16.43 19.10 -2.90
CA ILE A 236 -16.42 19.24 -4.38
C ILE A 236 -15.03 19.62 -4.89
N GLN A 237 -14.32 20.52 -4.18
CA GLN A 237 -12.95 20.89 -4.53
C GLN A 237 -11.97 19.71 -4.36
N LEU A 238 -12.10 18.89 -3.32
CA LEU A 238 -11.31 17.67 -3.14
C LEU A 238 -11.56 16.67 -4.25
N LEU A 239 -12.84 16.39 -4.57
CA LEU A 239 -13.21 15.50 -5.66
C LEU A 239 -12.55 15.94 -6.99
N ARG A 240 -12.66 17.23 -7.32
CA ARG A 240 -11.97 17.82 -8.47
C ARG A 240 -10.45 17.70 -8.39
N LYS A 241 -9.85 17.86 -7.20
CA LYS A 241 -8.41 17.76 -6.98
C LYS A 241 -7.91 16.33 -7.20
N PHE A 242 -8.62 15.31 -6.71
CA PHE A 242 -8.27 13.91 -6.94
C PHE A 242 -8.36 13.51 -8.41
N ILE A 243 -9.35 13.98 -9.16
CA ILE A 243 -9.41 13.76 -10.61
C ILE A 243 -8.18 14.38 -11.31
N LYS A 244 -7.72 15.55 -10.86
CA LYS A 244 -6.47 16.15 -11.38
C LYS A 244 -5.24 15.34 -10.98
N ILE A 245 -5.14 14.88 -9.74
CA ILE A 245 -4.04 14.03 -9.26
C ILE A 245 -3.96 12.75 -10.11
N ALA A 246 -5.08 12.05 -10.32
CA ALA A 246 -5.14 10.86 -11.18
C ALA A 246 -4.67 11.17 -12.62
N ALA A 247 -5.10 12.29 -13.19
CA ALA A 247 -4.66 12.71 -14.52
C ALA A 247 -3.14 12.91 -14.60
N LEU A 248 -2.54 13.50 -13.56
CA LEU A 248 -1.10 13.75 -13.46
C LEU A 248 -0.30 12.45 -13.26
N CYS A 249 -0.73 11.55 -12.37
CA CYS A 249 -0.12 10.23 -12.23
C CYS A 249 -0.12 9.47 -13.56
N LYS A 250 -1.27 9.47 -14.28
CA LYS A 250 -1.37 8.87 -15.62
C LYS A 250 -0.44 9.52 -16.63
N GLN A 251 -0.31 10.85 -16.61
CA GLN A 251 0.60 11.59 -17.50
C GLN A 251 2.06 11.24 -17.22
N GLN A 252 2.41 11.00 -15.95
CA GLN A 252 3.74 10.57 -15.50
C GLN A 252 3.95 9.05 -15.65
N GLN A 253 2.99 8.34 -16.26
CA GLN A 253 3.00 6.90 -16.48
C GLN A 253 3.12 6.06 -15.20
N ASP A 254 2.65 6.60 -14.07
CA ASP A 254 2.39 5.86 -12.85
C ASP A 254 0.93 5.39 -12.85
N LEU A 255 0.72 4.18 -13.38
CA LEU A 255 -0.60 3.58 -13.46
C LEU A 255 -1.05 2.95 -12.14
N LEU A 256 -0.14 2.75 -11.18
CA LEU A 256 -0.44 2.24 -9.85
C LEU A 256 -1.26 3.28 -9.08
N SER A 257 -0.70 4.48 -8.85
CA SER A 257 -1.41 5.57 -8.19
C SER A 257 -2.60 6.09 -9.01
N PHE A 258 -2.50 6.15 -10.34
CA PHE A 258 -3.62 6.55 -11.18
C PHE A 258 -4.86 5.68 -10.90
N LEU A 259 -4.73 4.35 -11.01
CA LEU A 259 -5.87 3.45 -10.78
C LEU A 259 -6.26 3.38 -9.31
N ALA A 260 -5.32 3.48 -8.38
CA ALA A 260 -5.64 3.55 -6.96
C ALA A 260 -6.53 4.77 -6.63
N VAL A 261 -6.23 5.94 -7.19
CA VAL A 261 -7.08 7.13 -7.01
C VAL A 261 -8.45 6.95 -7.66
N VAL A 262 -8.51 6.39 -8.88
CA VAL A 262 -9.78 6.13 -9.58
C VAL A 262 -10.67 5.18 -8.77
N LEU A 263 -10.11 4.08 -8.28
CA LEU A 263 -10.82 3.10 -7.44
C LEU A 263 -11.27 3.70 -6.10
N GLY A 264 -10.47 4.59 -5.50
CA GLY A 264 -10.87 5.33 -4.31
C GLY A 264 -12.07 6.27 -4.55
N LEU A 265 -12.13 6.90 -5.74
CA LEU A 265 -13.26 7.74 -6.16
C LEU A 265 -14.51 6.93 -6.52
N ASP A 266 -14.34 5.73 -7.10
CA ASP A 266 -15.42 4.80 -7.45
C ASP A 266 -15.94 4.00 -6.24
N ASN A 267 -15.29 4.13 -5.07
CA ASN A 267 -15.72 3.50 -3.84
C ASN A 267 -17.22 3.78 -3.58
N PRO A 268 -18.05 2.76 -3.27
CA PRO A 268 -19.50 2.93 -3.05
C PRO A 268 -19.87 4.02 -2.04
N ALA A 269 -18.99 4.28 -1.06
CA ALA A 269 -19.19 5.34 -0.09
C ALA A 269 -19.01 6.75 -0.66
N VAL A 270 -18.13 6.90 -1.65
CA VAL A 270 -17.88 8.16 -2.36
C VAL A 270 -18.87 8.33 -3.51
N SER A 271 -19.11 7.29 -4.31
CA SER A 271 -19.99 7.34 -5.49
C SER A 271 -21.45 7.65 -5.14
N ARG A 272 -21.92 7.28 -3.94
CA ARG A 272 -23.27 7.61 -3.45
C ARG A 272 -23.49 9.10 -3.10
N LEU A 273 -22.44 9.92 -3.02
CA LEU A 273 -22.53 11.33 -2.60
C LEU A 273 -23.08 12.24 -3.71
N ARG A 274 -24.36 12.07 -4.08
CA ARG A 274 -25.00 12.69 -5.26
C ARG A 274 -24.77 14.21 -5.36
N LEU A 275 -25.00 14.95 -4.28
CA LEU A 275 -24.82 16.41 -4.24
C LEU A 275 -23.38 16.85 -4.53
N THR A 276 -22.39 16.04 -4.14
CA THR A 276 -20.97 16.32 -4.41
C THR A 276 -20.65 16.11 -5.90
N TRP A 277 -21.16 15.03 -6.49
CA TRP A 277 -20.97 14.71 -7.91
C TRP A 277 -21.74 15.66 -8.84
N GLU A 278 -22.91 16.13 -8.42
CA GLU A 278 -23.70 17.14 -9.14
C GLU A 278 -23.03 18.51 -9.14
N GLY A 279 -22.37 18.88 -8.04
CA GLY A 279 -21.59 20.12 -7.95
C GLY A 279 -20.28 20.11 -8.75
N LEU A 280 -19.85 18.96 -9.28
CA LEU A 280 -18.63 18.84 -10.05
C LEU A 280 -18.82 19.40 -11.47
N PRO A 281 -17.94 20.30 -11.97
CA PRO A 281 -18.07 20.83 -13.32
C PRO A 281 -18.01 19.73 -14.38
N GLY A 282 -18.86 19.83 -15.41
CA GLY A 282 -19.05 18.77 -16.42
C GLY A 282 -17.76 18.31 -17.12
N LYS A 283 -16.76 19.17 -17.27
CA LYS A 283 -15.42 18.81 -17.78
C LYS A 283 -14.76 17.71 -16.92
N PHE A 284 -14.77 17.85 -15.60
CA PHE A 284 -14.16 16.89 -14.69
C PHE A 284 -14.99 15.61 -14.60
N ARG A 285 -16.32 15.71 -14.69
CA ARG A 285 -17.20 14.54 -14.76
C ARG A 285 -16.91 13.67 -15.98
N LYS A 286 -16.77 14.28 -17.16
CA LYS A 286 -16.36 13.59 -18.39
C LYS A 286 -14.97 12.98 -18.28
N GLN A 287 -14.03 13.70 -17.66
CA GLN A 287 -12.68 13.21 -17.43
C GLN A 287 -12.67 11.98 -16.52
N PHE A 288 -13.45 11.99 -15.44
CA PHE A 288 -13.57 10.83 -14.56
C PHE A 288 -14.19 9.61 -15.26
N GLN A 289 -15.23 9.82 -16.09
CA GLN A 289 -15.81 8.75 -16.91
C GLN A 289 -14.80 8.12 -17.88
N GLN A 290 -13.87 8.90 -18.42
CA GLN A 290 -12.77 8.37 -19.22
C GLN A 290 -11.77 7.55 -18.40
N PHE A 291 -11.64 7.83 -17.10
CA PHE A 291 -10.79 7.05 -16.21
C PHE A 291 -11.46 5.76 -15.78
N GLU A 292 -12.76 5.80 -15.49
CA GLU A 292 -13.58 4.61 -15.20
C GLU A 292 -13.53 3.62 -16.39
N SER A 293 -13.59 4.10 -17.63
CA SER A 293 -13.50 3.22 -18.81
C SER A 293 -12.14 2.53 -18.98
N ILE A 294 -11.07 3.09 -18.41
CA ILE A 294 -9.75 2.45 -18.35
C ILE A 294 -9.74 1.35 -17.28
N ALA A 295 -10.40 1.58 -16.14
CA ALA A 295 -10.51 0.64 -15.03
C ALA A 295 -11.48 -0.54 -15.30
N ASP A 296 -12.33 -0.42 -16.34
CA ASP A 296 -13.36 -1.40 -16.71
C ASP A 296 -12.80 -2.85 -16.77
N PRO A 297 -13.37 -3.80 -16.00
CA PRO A 297 -12.95 -5.20 -16.02
C PRO A 297 -13.36 -5.96 -17.30
N SER A 298 -14.24 -5.39 -18.12
CA SER A 298 -14.76 -6.03 -19.32
C SER A 298 -13.67 -6.49 -20.28
N ARG A 299 -13.90 -7.64 -20.93
CA ARG A 299 -12.97 -8.27 -21.89
C ARG A 299 -11.55 -8.43 -21.33
N ASN A 300 -11.44 -8.82 -20.05
CA ASN A 300 -10.18 -8.96 -19.33
C ASN A 300 -9.36 -7.66 -19.29
N HIS A 301 -10.00 -6.58 -18.84
CA HIS A 301 -9.39 -5.25 -18.74
C HIS A 301 -8.79 -4.74 -20.06
N LYS A 302 -9.53 -4.91 -21.17
CA LYS A 302 -9.04 -4.55 -22.52
C LYS A 302 -8.55 -3.11 -22.60
N SER A 303 -9.33 -2.14 -22.10
CA SER A 303 -8.98 -0.72 -22.16
C SER A 303 -7.66 -0.40 -21.47
N TYR A 304 -7.43 -0.98 -20.29
CA TYR A 304 -6.15 -0.87 -19.57
C TYR A 304 -4.99 -1.49 -20.37
N ARG A 305 -5.19 -2.68 -20.96
CA ARG A 305 -4.16 -3.36 -21.76
C ARG A 305 -3.82 -2.59 -23.04
N ASP A 306 -4.82 -2.00 -23.69
CA ASP A 306 -4.62 -1.13 -24.85
C ASP A 306 -3.83 0.13 -24.46
N LEU A 307 -4.15 0.75 -23.32
CA LEU A 307 -3.36 1.86 -22.77
C LEU A 307 -1.91 1.45 -22.52
N MET A 308 -1.67 0.33 -21.81
CA MET A 308 -0.33 -0.19 -21.54
C MET A 308 0.50 -0.37 -22.82
N THR A 309 -0.11 -0.88 -23.89
CA THR A 309 0.57 -1.10 -25.18
C THR A 309 0.94 0.21 -25.88
N SER A 310 0.22 1.29 -25.60
CA SER A 310 0.48 2.61 -26.19
C SER A 310 1.58 3.41 -25.49
N LEU A 311 1.93 3.05 -24.25
CA LEU A 311 2.92 3.74 -23.44
C LEU A 311 4.34 3.21 -23.71
N ARG A 312 5.35 4.04 -23.47
CA ARG A 312 6.76 3.66 -23.59
C ARG A 312 7.41 3.65 -22.22
N PRO A 313 8.28 2.69 -21.87
CA PRO A 313 9.05 2.75 -20.63
C PRO A 313 9.83 4.08 -20.49
N PRO A 314 10.05 4.58 -19.26
CA PRO A 314 9.75 3.97 -17.96
C PRO A 314 8.29 4.21 -17.50
N LEU A 315 7.64 3.19 -16.91
CA LEU A 315 6.29 3.29 -16.35
C LEU A 315 6.10 2.34 -15.16
N ILE A 316 5.19 2.67 -14.24
CA ILE A 316 4.77 1.78 -13.16
C ILE A 316 3.41 1.18 -13.57
N PRO A 317 3.32 -0.15 -13.77
CA PRO A 317 2.05 -0.79 -14.10
C PRO A 317 1.15 -0.90 -12.87
N PHE A 318 -0.15 -1.09 -13.10
CA PHE A 318 -1.07 -1.51 -12.06
C PHE A 318 -0.83 -2.97 -11.66
N THR A 319 0.09 -3.15 -10.72
CA THR A 319 0.60 -4.42 -10.22
C THR A 319 -0.49 -5.43 -9.82
N PRO A 320 -1.60 -5.05 -9.14
CA PRO A 320 -2.66 -6.01 -8.80
C PRO A 320 -3.23 -6.75 -10.02
N LEU A 321 -3.40 -6.07 -11.15
CA LEU A 321 -3.92 -6.69 -12.37
C LEU A 321 -2.88 -7.58 -13.06
N LEU A 322 -1.59 -7.25 -12.97
CA LEU A 322 -0.52 -8.12 -13.47
C LEU A 322 -0.54 -9.48 -12.76
N LEU A 323 -0.79 -9.48 -11.44
CA LEU A 323 -0.80 -10.68 -10.61
C LEU A 323 -2.13 -11.44 -10.66
N LYS A 324 -3.25 -10.80 -11.06
CA LYS A 324 -4.58 -11.43 -11.14
C LYS A 324 -4.68 -12.54 -12.20
N GLY A 325 -3.78 -12.57 -13.19
CA GLY A 325 -3.76 -13.56 -14.26
C GLY A 325 -3.30 -14.96 -13.84
N LYS A 326 -3.76 -15.50 -12.70
CA LYS A 326 -3.31 -16.79 -12.13
C LYS A 326 -3.74 -18.03 -12.93
N HIS A 327 -4.47 -17.88 -14.03
CA HIS A 327 -4.83 -19.02 -14.89
C HIS A 327 -4.50 -18.73 -16.36
N THR A 328 -3.64 -19.59 -16.90
CA THR A 328 -3.47 -20.02 -18.31
C THR A 328 -2.80 -19.13 -19.38
N HIS A 329 -2.55 -17.83 -19.21
CA HIS A 329 -1.90 -17.03 -20.28
C HIS A 329 -0.73 -16.09 -19.88
N THR A 330 -0.35 -16.08 -18.60
CA THR A 330 0.58 -15.11 -17.99
C THR A 330 2.08 -15.37 -18.21
N HIS A 331 2.47 -16.54 -18.73
CA HIS A 331 3.88 -16.83 -19.00
C HIS A 331 4.54 -15.85 -20.00
N ARG A 332 3.77 -15.15 -20.84
CA ARG A 332 4.30 -14.16 -21.80
C ARG A 332 4.24 -12.70 -21.31
N VAL A 333 3.34 -12.36 -20.38
CA VAL A 333 3.15 -10.96 -19.97
C VAL A 333 4.16 -10.53 -18.91
N CYS A 334 4.51 -11.41 -17.95
CA CYS A 334 5.60 -11.12 -17.02
C CYS A 334 6.94 -10.92 -17.73
N VAL A 335 7.20 -11.69 -18.81
CA VAL A 335 8.41 -11.52 -19.62
C VAL A 335 8.43 -10.16 -20.33
N CYS A 336 7.30 -9.63 -20.81
CA CYS A 336 7.25 -8.31 -21.46
C CYS A 336 7.28 -7.11 -20.52
N VAL A 337 7.00 -7.28 -19.22
CA VAL A 337 7.21 -6.21 -18.21
C VAL A 337 8.65 -6.22 -17.69
N CYS A 338 9.33 -7.37 -17.79
CA CYS A 338 10.74 -7.54 -17.41
C CYS A 338 11.75 -7.36 -18.58
N VAL A 339 11.30 -7.18 -19.82
CA VAL A 339 12.12 -6.98 -21.05
C VAL A 339 11.89 -5.60 -21.61
#